data_AF-A0A6J5E0Z2-F1
#
_entry.id   AF-A0A6J5E0Z2-F1
#
_cell.length_a   1.000
_cell.length_b   1.000
_cell.length_c   1.000
_cell.angle_alpha   90.00
_cell.angle_beta   90.00
_cell.angle_gamma   90.00
#
_symmetry.space_group_name_H-M   'P 1'
#
loop_
_entity.id
_entity.type
_entity.pdbx_description
1 polymer ?
#
loop_
_entity_poly.entity_id
_entity_poly.type
_entity_poly.pdbx_seq_one_letter_code
_entity_poly.pdbx_strand_id
1 'polypeptide(L)'
;MRAAESALADAISAHDEHRDAALPVLHAAHALREAGWRAAHRFADALVLASPLATDAADTSVATVAAHASGARAADNPVRTAFGAALRAFAAALGRRNLQELACSPSLYAHFRALSALIAQHTPGFTVAFEDLALAGRPVPPATLHAHSAQRLAHIRARYEEALLPVLRAQDTAEGAMSVATLVVKAALDELEACIAQLAGSDPYDFWRLAAGCARALRVSGHLSADPDARRFFARCNLALADQARGIQFAPRSLVRATLALLWRDYALFGAAAEDTEPVELLRDYGLTVVWHVAGTAASEALWEAEAAESAAGGSGAVHPRAEGLNANHAGQSPTSAAHVGAGIGADTRQPDDGQTDDSQSNDGQSNDGQSNDGQLDKNQPDDRQNTQTAPPATPRAQPSAARPAPTRDLGVLTVHANAYEDFLQTADASIAALSEHARAADNPHKADASAALQAGDAAYRLGASACALGLGHVALLSDALGLAWRRRAHAGAVLPAGRHVTIEAPDAAALEQAALALRAMLHQIAAGIAPPQSGSALATLTRAIELGGAAV
;
A
#
# COMPACT_ATOMS: atom_id res chain seq x y z
N MET A 1 -1.25 -4.94 19.50
CA MET A 1 0.04 -4.62 18.85
C MET A 1 1.20 -4.88 19.79
N ARG A 2 1.46 -4.10 20.86
CA ARG A 2 2.50 -4.43 21.86
C ARG A 2 2.42 -5.86 22.43
N ALA A 3 1.20 -6.34 22.69
CA ALA A 3 0.96 -7.73 23.11
C ALA A 3 1.33 -8.78 22.04
N ALA A 4 1.21 -8.44 20.75
CA ALA A 4 1.62 -9.32 19.65
C ALA A 4 3.15 -9.29 19.43
N GLU A 5 3.78 -8.11 19.52
CA GLU A 5 5.25 -7.97 19.52
C GLU A 5 5.88 -8.82 20.65
N SER A 6 5.35 -8.71 21.88
CA SER A 6 5.80 -9.51 23.03
C SER A 6 5.59 -11.02 22.81
N ALA A 7 4.39 -11.43 22.37
CA ALA A 7 4.09 -12.83 22.16
C ALA A 7 4.92 -13.47 21.01
N LEU A 8 5.33 -12.69 20.00
CA LEU A 8 6.29 -13.15 18.99
C LEU A 8 7.72 -13.22 19.52
N ALA A 9 8.14 -12.33 20.42
CA ALA A 9 9.44 -12.44 21.10
C ALA A 9 9.51 -13.70 22.00
N ASP A 10 8.41 -14.01 22.71
CA ASP A 10 8.25 -15.25 23.47
C ASP A 10 8.27 -16.49 22.54
N ALA A 11 7.64 -16.39 21.36
CA ALA A 11 7.65 -17.46 20.35
C ALA A 11 9.06 -17.72 19.78
N ILE A 12 9.83 -16.67 19.50
CA ILE A 12 11.22 -16.77 19.02
C ILE A 12 12.08 -17.41 20.11
N SER A 13 11.96 -16.95 21.35
CA SER A 13 12.70 -17.51 22.49
C SER A 13 12.37 -19.00 22.71
N ALA A 14 11.09 -19.37 22.65
CA ALA A 14 10.67 -20.77 22.72
C ALA A 14 11.26 -21.61 21.57
N HIS A 15 11.22 -21.10 20.33
CA HIS A 15 11.78 -21.78 19.16
C HIS A 15 13.30 -21.98 19.26
N ASP A 16 14.04 -20.96 19.68
CA ASP A 16 15.49 -21.02 19.86
C ASP A 16 15.89 -22.01 20.98
N GLU A 17 15.08 -22.10 22.04
CA GLU A 17 15.18 -23.11 23.11
C GLU A 17 14.63 -24.51 22.74
N HIS A 18 14.22 -24.72 21.48
CA HIS A 18 13.65 -25.98 20.97
C HIS A 18 12.35 -26.42 21.69
N ARG A 19 11.59 -25.44 22.19
CA ARG A 19 10.25 -25.63 22.78
C ARG A 19 9.16 -25.31 21.74
N ASP A 20 7.94 -25.80 21.98
CA ASP A 20 6.78 -25.48 21.13
C ASP A 20 6.42 -23.99 21.22
N ALA A 21 6.33 -23.35 20.06
CA ALA A 21 6.00 -21.93 19.91
C ALA A 21 4.49 -21.68 19.68
N ALA A 22 3.66 -22.74 19.58
CA ALA A 22 2.26 -22.63 19.15
C ALA A 22 1.42 -21.68 20.03
N LEU A 23 1.55 -21.77 21.36
CA LEU A 23 0.77 -20.96 22.29
C LEU A 23 1.15 -19.46 22.24
N PRO A 24 2.43 -19.06 22.29
CA PRO A 24 2.83 -17.68 22.01
C PRO A 24 2.35 -17.14 20.65
N VAL A 25 2.48 -17.92 19.57
CA VAL A 25 2.00 -17.50 18.24
C VAL A 25 0.47 -17.35 18.21
N LEU A 26 -0.28 -18.22 18.90
CA LEU A 26 -1.74 -18.12 19.02
C LEU A 26 -2.17 -16.84 19.76
N HIS A 27 -1.45 -16.44 20.82
CA HIS A 27 -1.68 -15.16 21.48
C HIS A 27 -1.42 -13.97 20.55
N ALA A 28 -0.36 -14.04 19.73
CA ALA A 28 -0.10 -13.02 18.69
C ALA A 28 -1.23 -12.98 17.66
N ALA A 29 -1.69 -14.13 17.15
CA ALA A 29 -2.81 -14.23 16.21
C ALA A 29 -4.09 -13.58 16.75
N HIS A 30 -4.47 -13.87 18.01
CA HIS A 30 -5.62 -13.21 18.66
C HIS A 30 -5.47 -11.69 18.73
N ALA A 31 -4.33 -11.19 19.19
CA ALA A 31 -4.07 -9.75 19.29
C ALA A 31 -4.07 -9.04 17.91
N LEU A 32 -3.66 -9.73 16.84
CA LEU A 32 -3.73 -9.24 15.46
C LEU A 32 -5.16 -9.25 14.91
N ARG A 33 -5.97 -10.26 15.28
CA ARG A 33 -7.41 -10.31 14.95
C ARG A 33 -8.16 -9.13 15.52
N GLU A 34 -7.89 -8.83 16.79
CA GLU A 34 -8.50 -7.73 17.53
C GLU A 34 -8.09 -6.37 16.95
N ALA A 35 -6.81 -6.20 16.58
CA ALA A 35 -6.34 -5.01 15.88
C ALA A 35 -6.87 -4.86 14.43
N GLY A 36 -7.39 -5.94 13.84
CA GLY A 36 -7.90 -5.95 12.46
C GLY A 36 -6.83 -6.16 11.39
N TRP A 37 -5.63 -6.63 11.77
CA TRP A 37 -4.48 -6.80 10.90
C TRP A 37 -4.59 -8.12 10.12
N ARG A 38 -5.53 -8.19 9.16
CA ARG A 38 -5.99 -9.46 8.54
C ARG A 38 -4.91 -10.26 7.81
N ALA A 39 -3.99 -9.62 7.11
CA ALA A 39 -2.87 -10.32 6.45
C ALA A 39 -1.92 -10.92 7.49
N ALA A 40 -1.52 -10.14 8.50
CA ALA A 40 -0.70 -10.60 9.61
C ALA A 40 -1.38 -11.72 10.43
N HIS A 41 -2.69 -11.66 10.64
CA HIS A 41 -3.47 -12.75 11.24
C HIS A 41 -3.36 -14.05 10.45
N ARG A 42 -3.52 -14.00 9.12
CA ARG A 42 -3.38 -15.18 8.25
C ARG A 42 -1.97 -15.76 8.30
N PHE A 43 -0.95 -14.90 8.38
CA PHE A 43 0.44 -15.36 8.58
C PHE A 43 0.61 -16.05 9.93
N ALA A 44 0.08 -15.45 11.01
CA ALA A 44 0.12 -16.03 12.34
C ALA A 44 -0.66 -17.36 12.43
N ASP A 45 -1.82 -17.49 11.79
CA ASP A 45 -2.57 -18.75 11.68
C ASP A 45 -1.72 -19.84 11.00
N ALA A 46 -1.01 -19.52 9.91
CA ALA A 46 -0.11 -20.46 9.25
C ALA A 46 1.09 -20.84 10.13
N LEU A 47 1.63 -19.92 10.92
CA LEU A 47 2.65 -20.24 11.95
C LEU A 47 2.07 -21.17 13.03
N VAL A 48 0.85 -20.95 13.54
CA VAL A 48 0.22 -21.87 14.51
C VAL A 48 0.07 -23.28 13.92
N LEU A 49 -0.40 -23.39 12.67
CA LEU A 49 -0.56 -24.66 11.97
C LEU A 49 0.77 -25.36 11.65
N ALA A 50 1.85 -24.60 11.43
CA ALA A 50 3.18 -25.13 11.15
C ALA A 50 3.99 -25.45 12.42
N SER A 51 3.68 -24.88 13.58
CA SER A 51 4.44 -25.07 14.83
C SER A 51 4.66 -26.55 15.20
N PRO A 52 3.65 -27.45 15.14
CA PRO A 52 3.86 -28.87 15.44
C PRO A 52 4.89 -29.54 14.52
N LEU A 53 4.94 -29.14 13.24
CA LEU A 53 5.87 -29.67 12.24
C LEU A 53 7.32 -29.21 12.47
N ALA A 54 7.51 -28.08 13.17
CA ALA A 54 8.81 -27.53 13.53
C ALA A 54 9.39 -28.10 14.84
N THR A 55 8.67 -29.00 15.52
CA THR A 55 9.16 -29.68 16.73
C THR A 55 9.85 -31.01 16.40
N ASP A 56 10.96 -31.30 17.08
CA ASP A 56 11.81 -32.49 16.82
C ASP A 56 11.11 -33.84 17.04
N ALA A 57 9.88 -33.83 17.58
CA ALA A 57 9.03 -35.01 17.76
C ALA A 57 8.48 -35.58 16.45
N ALA A 58 8.48 -34.81 15.34
CA ALA A 58 7.94 -35.27 14.05
C ALA A 58 8.79 -36.38 13.39
N ASP A 59 10.12 -36.37 13.56
CA ASP A 59 11.05 -37.27 12.87
C ASP A 59 11.42 -38.54 13.66
N THR A 60 10.96 -38.67 14.91
CA THR A 60 11.46 -39.69 15.85
C THR A 60 11.07 -41.14 15.46
N SER A 61 10.11 -41.32 14.54
CA SER A 61 9.55 -42.64 14.19
C SER A 61 10.32 -43.41 13.10
N VAL A 62 11.26 -42.78 12.37
CA VAL A 62 12.02 -43.45 11.28
C VAL A 62 13.53 -43.22 11.37
N ALA A 63 14.00 -42.04 11.81
CA ALA A 63 15.42 -41.69 11.76
C ALA A 63 16.30 -42.27 12.89
N THR A 64 15.69 -42.70 14.00
CA THR A 64 16.38 -43.03 15.26
C THR A 64 17.30 -44.26 15.21
N VAL A 65 17.13 -45.15 14.23
CA VAL A 65 17.97 -46.34 14.05
C VAL A 65 19.30 -46.04 13.33
N ALA A 66 19.38 -44.98 12.53
CA ALA A 66 20.57 -44.65 11.73
C ALA A 66 21.54 -43.66 12.43
N ALA A 67 21.01 -42.72 13.23
CA ALA A 67 21.79 -41.62 13.79
C ALA A 67 22.80 -42.02 14.90
N HIS A 68 22.67 -43.20 15.50
CA HIS A 68 23.54 -43.66 16.59
C HIS A 68 24.99 -44.02 16.15
N ALA A 69 25.30 -44.00 14.85
CA ALA A 69 26.59 -44.43 14.31
C ALA A 69 27.57 -43.29 13.97
N SER A 70 27.11 -42.04 13.90
CA SER A 70 27.95 -40.89 13.51
C SER A 70 27.68 -39.69 14.42
N GLY A 71 28.69 -39.30 15.21
CA GLY A 71 28.65 -38.15 16.12
C GLY A 71 28.67 -36.78 15.43
N ALA A 72 27.97 -36.63 14.31
CA ALA A 72 27.63 -35.33 13.76
C ALA A 72 26.55 -34.68 14.65
N ARG A 73 26.67 -33.38 14.92
CA ARG A 73 25.54 -32.59 15.43
C ARG A 73 24.33 -32.87 14.53
N ALA A 74 23.16 -33.10 15.14
CA ALA A 74 21.91 -33.23 14.40
C ALA A 74 21.81 -32.08 13.40
N ALA A 75 21.70 -32.39 12.12
CA ALA A 75 21.51 -31.37 11.09
C ALA A 75 20.18 -30.67 11.40
N ASP A 76 20.20 -29.33 11.52
CA ASP A 76 19.00 -28.55 11.82
C ASP A 76 17.87 -28.96 10.87
N ASN A 77 16.74 -29.38 11.43
CA ASN A 77 15.60 -29.83 10.66
C ASN A 77 15.19 -28.69 9.69
N PRO A 78 15.15 -28.92 8.35
CA PRO A 78 14.87 -27.85 7.39
C PRO A 78 13.49 -27.22 7.59
N VAL A 79 12.53 -27.97 8.15
CA VAL A 79 11.20 -27.47 8.55
C VAL A 79 11.35 -26.48 9.71
N ARG A 80 12.13 -26.83 10.73
CA ARG A 80 12.45 -25.97 11.88
C ARG A 80 13.19 -24.70 11.43
N THR A 81 14.19 -24.81 10.56
CA THR A 81 14.91 -23.64 9.99
C THR A 81 13.98 -22.73 9.20
N ALA A 82 13.12 -23.27 8.33
CA ALA A 82 12.16 -22.49 7.55
C ALA A 82 11.12 -21.79 8.44
N PHE A 83 10.63 -22.48 9.47
CA PHE A 83 9.73 -21.92 10.48
C PHE A 83 10.38 -20.76 11.25
N GLY A 84 11.60 -20.96 11.76
CA GLY A 84 12.35 -19.93 12.50
C GLY A 84 12.64 -18.69 11.66
N ALA A 85 13.01 -18.88 10.38
CA ALA A 85 13.20 -17.77 9.44
C ALA A 85 11.89 -16.99 9.20
N ALA A 86 10.79 -17.70 8.93
CA ALA A 86 9.47 -17.09 8.74
C ALA A 86 8.98 -16.33 9.99
N LEU A 87 9.19 -16.89 11.18
CA LEU A 87 8.82 -16.29 12.46
C LEU A 87 9.59 -14.99 12.73
N ARG A 88 10.92 -14.99 12.51
CA ARG A 88 11.76 -13.78 12.70
C ARG A 88 11.46 -12.71 11.65
N ALA A 89 11.29 -13.08 10.38
CA ALA A 89 10.90 -12.15 9.32
C ALA A 89 9.54 -11.49 9.61
N PHE A 90 8.55 -12.28 10.05
CA PHE A 90 7.23 -11.79 10.45
C PHE A 90 7.29 -10.85 11.66
N ALA A 91 8.06 -11.20 12.70
CA ALA A 91 8.25 -10.34 13.87
C ALA A 91 8.94 -9.01 13.52
N ALA A 92 9.94 -9.02 12.64
CA ALA A 92 10.62 -7.81 12.17
C ALA A 92 9.68 -6.88 11.38
N ALA A 93 8.87 -7.44 10.47
CA ALA A 93 7.86 -6.70 9.73
C ALA A 93 6.76 -6.13 10.64
N LEU A 94 6.33 -6.89 11.67
CA LEU A 94 5.38 -6.40 12.66
C LEU A 94 5.94 -5.21 13.46
N GLY A 95 7.23 -5.28 13.84
CA GLY A 95 7.94 -4.19 14.53
C GLY A 95 8.07 -2.91 13.70
N ARG A 96 8.11 -3.00 12.36
CA ARG A 96 8.02 -1.84 11.44
C ARG A 96 6.62 -1.22 11.36
N ARG A 97 5.59 -1.93 11.85
CA ARG A 97 4.18 -1.48 11.96
C ARG A 97 3.52 -1.09 10.63
N ASN A 98 4.06 -1.55 9.50
CA ASN A 98 3.54 -1.25 8.18
C ASN A 98 2.51 -2.30 7.74
N LEU A 99 1.24 -1.90 7.62
CA LEU A 99 0.15 -2.76 7.16
C LEU A 99 0.26 -3.20 5.70
N GLN A 100 0.86 -2.37 4.84
CA GLN A 100 1.03 -2.64 3.41
C GLN A 100 2.17 -3.64 3.19
N GLU A 101 3.27 -3.50 3.93
CA GLU A 101 4.36 -4.49 3.99
C GLU A 101 3.83 -5.89 4.35
N LEU A 102 3.05 -6.00 5.43
CA LEU A 102 2.50 -7.27 5.92
C LEU A 102 1.47 -7.90 4.97
N ALA A 103 0.99 -7.16 3.97
CA ALA A 103 0.05 -7.63 2.94
C ALA A 103 0.76 -7.95 1.60
N CYS A 104 1.76 -7.16 1.22
CA CYS A 104 2.30 -7.13 -0.14
C CYS A 104 3.76 -7.57 -0.29
N SER A 105 4.55 -7.67 0.80
CA SER A 105 5.97 -8.04 0.71
C SER A 105 6.19 -9.40 0.00
N PRO A 106 6.96 -9.45 -1.11
CA PRO A 106 7.32 -10.70 -1.78
C PRO A 106 8.13 -11.65 -0.90
N SER A 107 9.05 -11.12 -0.08
CA SER A 107 9.89 -11.91 0.82
C SER A 107 9.07 -12.55 1.95
N LEU A 108 8.17 -11.79 2.60
CA LEU A 108 7.20 -12.37 3.55
C LEU A 108 6.28 -13.39 2.87
N TYR A 109 5.76 -13.10 1.67
CA TYR A 109 4.92 -14.05 0.96
C TYR A 109 5.68 -15.34 0.58
N ALA A 110 6.97 -15.27 0.26
CA ALA A 110 7.80 -16.46 0.03
C ALA A 110 7.90 -17.35 1.28
N HIS A 111 8.10 -16.75 2.47
CA HIS A 111 8.04 -17.48 3.75
C HIS A 111 6.66 -18.08 4.01
N PHE A 112 5.59 -17.31 3.81
CA PHE A 112 4.22 -17.77 3.99
C PHE A 112 3.85 -18.93 3.04
N ARG A 113 4.31 -18.86 1.78
CA ARG A 113 4.15 -19.92 0.78
C ARG A 113 4.93 -21.19 1.15
N ALA A 114 6.13 -21.05 1.71
CA ALA A 114 6.93 -22.17 2.21
C ALA A 114 6.23 -22.88 3.40
N LEU A 115 5.74 -22.11 4.39
CA LEU A 115 4.91 -22.64 5.48
C LEU A 115 3.66 -23.35 4.95
N SER A 116 2.98 -22.74 3.98
CA SER A 116 1.77 -23.30 3.37
C SER A 116 2.05 -24.63 2.65
N ALA A 117 3.18 -24.75 1.96
CA ALA A 117 3.61 -25.97 1.30
C ALA A 117 3.97 -27.10 2.29
N LEU A 118 4.42 -26.76 3.51
CA LEU A 118 4.63 -27.72 4.60
C LEU A 118 3.29 -28.20 5.17
N ILE A 119 2.37 -27.29 5.47
CA ILE A 119 1.02 -27.62 5.97
C ILE A 119 0.27 -28.51 4.95
N ALA A 120 0.38 -28.22 3.66
CA ALA A 120 -0.28 -28.96 2.58
C ALA A 120 0.14 -30.43 2.46
N GLN A 121 1.34 -30.80 2.91
CA GLN A 121 1.81 -32.20 2.92
C GLN A 121 1.02 -33.05 3.92
N HIS A 122 0.51 -32.42 4.99
CA HIS A 122 -0.22 -33.09 6.06
C HIS A 122 -1.73 -32.78 6.06
N THR A 123 -2.15 -31.70 5.37
CA THR A 123 -3.54 -31.23 5.27
C THR A 123 -3.97 -31.12 3.81
N PRO A 124 -4.67 -32.13 3.25
CA PRO A 124 -5.16 -32.08 1.87
C PRO A 124 -6.06 -30.87 1.63
N GLY A 125 -5.84 -30.17 0.50
CA GLY A 125 -6.62 -28.99 0.12
C GLY A 125 -6.10 -27.66 0.68
N PHE A 126 -5.02 -27.64 1.47
CA PHE A 126 -4.38 -26.40 1.89
C PHE A 126 -3.57 -25.77 0.73
N THR A 127 -4.24 -24.98 -0.11
CA THR A 127 -3.59 -24.14 -1.13
C THR A 127 -3.86 -22.68 -0.84
N VAL A 128 -2.82 -21.85 -0.81
CA VAL A 128 -2.96 -20.40 -0.61
C VAL A 128 -2.26 -19.65 -1.73
N ALA A 129 -2.91 -18.62 -2.26
CA ALA A 129 -2.35 -17.74 -3.29
C ALA A 129 -2.04 -16.34 -2.72
N PHE A 130 -1.30 -15.52 -3.47
CA PHE A 130 -0.88 -14.20 -3.02
C PHE A 130 -2.09 -13.28 -2.74
N GLU A 131 -3.11 -13.37 -3.60
CA GLU A 131 -4.38 -12.66 -3.48
C GLU A 131 -5.23 -13.04 -2.26
N ASP A 132 -4.91 -14.15 -1.59
CA ASP A 132 -5.54 -14.55 -0.33
C ASP A 132 -4.88 -13.87 0.89
N LEU A 133 -3.60 -13.48 0.78
CA LEU A 133 -2.88 -12.73 1.80
C LEU A 133 -3.06 -11.22 1.60
N ALA A 134 -2.73 -10.70 0.42
CA ALA A 134 -2.76 -9.28 0.12
C ALA A 134 -4.18 -8.69 0.25
N LEU A 135 -5.17 -9.32 -0.38
CA LEU A 135 -6.56 -8.83 -0.40
C LEU A 135 -7.42 -9.47 0.72
N ALA A 136 -6.81 -9.79 1.87
CA ALA A 136 -7.45 -10.50 2.98
C ALA A 136 -8.62 -9.71 3.59
N GLY A 137 -9.86 -10.16 3.32
CA GLY A 137 -11.08 -9.50 3.78
C GLY A 137 -11.47 -8.24 3.02
N ARG A 138 -10.76 -7.91 1.93
CA ARG A 138 -11.12 -6.80 1.03
C ARG A 138 -12.19 -7.26 0.02
N PRO A 139 -13.32 -6.52 -0.11
CA PRO A 139 -14.30 -6.77 -1.17
C PRO A 139 -13.66 -6.49 -2.54
N VAL A 140 -14.08 -7.24 -3.56
CA VAL A 140 -13.63 -7.02 -4.95
C VAL A 140 -14.84 -7.07 -5.87
N PRO A 141 -15.14 -6.00 -6.64
CA PRO A 141 -16.28 -5.96 -7.53
C PRO A 141 -16.12 -7.00 -8.67
N PRO A 142 -17.23 -7.47 -9.27
CA PRO A 142 -17.14 -8.24 -10.50
C PRO A 142 -16.52 -7.39 -11.61
N ALA A 143 -15.57 -7.94 -12.38
CA ALA A 143 -14.99 -7.25 -13.53
C ALA A 143 -15.63 -7.74 -14.82
N THR A 144 -16.03 -6.82 -15.70
CA THR A 144 -16.65 -7.11 -16.99
C THR A 144 -15.60 -7.55 -18.03
N LEU A 145 -16.03 -8.32 -19.02
CA LEU A 145 -15.28 -8.61 -20.23
C LEU A 145 -15.99 -7.93 -21.40
N HIS A 146 -15.38 -6.89 -21.98
CA HIS A 146 -16.01 -6.11 -23.04
C HIS A 146 -16.40 -6.98 -24.25
N ALA A 147 -17.55 -6.70 -24.87
CA ALA A 147 -18.05 -7.50 -25.99
C ALA A 147 -17.28 -7.18 -27.28
N HIS A 148 -16.60 -8.17 -27.86
CA HIS A 148 -15.95 -8.06 -29.17
C HIS A 148 -16.54 -9.09 -30.15
N SER A 149 -16.37 -8.84 -31.46
CA SER A 149 -16.76 -9.83 -32.47
C SER A 149 -15.87 -11.07 -32.40
N ALA A 150 -16.46 -12.25 -32.62
CA ALA A 150 -15.74 -13.52 -32.56
C ALA A 150 -14.52 -13.57 -33.51
N GLN A 151 -14.61 -12.94 -34.69
CA GLN A 151 -13.50 -12.82 -35.63
C GLN A 151 -12.35 -11.96 -35.08
N ARG A 152 -12.65 -10.84 -34.40
CA ARG A 152 -11.64 -9.98 -33.76
C ARG A 152 -10.95 -10.72 -32.61
N LEU A 153 -11.72 -11.41 -31.76
CA LEU A 153 -11.17 -12.21 -30.66
C LEU A 153 -10.28 -13.36 -31.17
N ALA A 154 -10.70 -14.07 -32.23
CA ALA A 154 -9.88 -15.12 -32.83
C ALA A 154 -8.54 -14.59 -33.37
N HIS A 155 -8.55 -13.43 -34.03
CA HIS A 155 -7.31 -12.80 -34.53
C HIS A 155 -6.39 -12.33 -33.40
N ILE A 156 -6.92 -11.61 -32.40
CA ILE A 156 -6.12 -11.15 -31.25
C ILE A 156 -5.56 -12.34 -30.47
N ARG A 157 -6.37 -13.38 -30.23
CA ARG A 157 -5.92 -14.57 -29.51
C ARG A 157 -4.82 -15.34 -30.25
N ALA A 158 -4.88 -15.44 -31.58
CA ALA A 158 -3.80 -16.07 -32.35
C ALA A 158 -2.45 -15.34 -32.16
N ARG A 159 -2.46 -14.00 -32.25
CA ARG A 159 -1.27 -13.17 -31.96
C ARG A 159 -0.80 -13.31 -30.51
N TYR A 160 -1.74 -13.33 -29.57
CA TYR A 160 -1.45 -13.52 -28.14
C TYR A 160 -0.79 -14.88 -27.86
N GLU A 161 -1.30 -15.96 -28.45
CA GLU A 161 -0.75 -17.31 -28.29
C GLU A 161 0.64 -17.45 -28.94
N GLU A 162 0.88 -16.79 -30.08
CA GLU A 162 2.20 -16.72 -30.71
C GLU A 162 3.23 -15.99 -29.81
N ALA A 163 2.86 -14.83 -29.26
CA ALA A 163 3.72 -14.05 -28.35
C ALA A 163 3.88 -14.70 -26.96
N LEU A 164 2.90 -15.48 -26.49
CA LEU A 164 2.99 -16.17 -25.19
C LEU A 164 4.03 -17.30 -25.20
N LEU A 165 4.25 -17.96 -26.34
CA LEU A 165 5.14 -19.12 -26.44
C LEU A 165 6.61 -18.81 -26.08
N PRO A 166 7.27 -17.73 -26.57
CA PRO A 166 8.58 -17.31 -26.10
C PRO A 166 8.64 -17.06 -24.59
N VAL A 167 7.64 -16.36 -24.02
CA VAL A 167 7.60 -15.99 -22.60
C VAL A 167 7.48 -17.21 -21.69
N LEU A 168 6.69 -18.22 -22.08
CA LEU A 168 6.59 -19.49 -21.34
C LEU A 168 7.80 -20.42 -21.52
N ARG A 169 8.58 -20.24 -22.61
CA ARG A 169 9.81 -21.01 -22.88
C ARG A 169 11.07 -20.36 -22.30
N ALA A 170 10.98 -19.09 -21.90
CA ALA A 170 12.04 -18.40 -21.16
C ALA A 170 12.26 -19.11 -19.83
N GLN A 171 13.29 -19.97 -19.78
CA GLN A 171 13.82 -20.51 -18.53
C GLN A 171 14.53 -19.40 -17.76
N ASP A 172 14.74 -19.63 -16.47
CA ASP A 172 15.48 -18.73 -15.59
C ASP A 172 16.99 -18.82 -15.89
N THR A 173 17.40 -18.42 -17.11
CA THR A 173 18.79 -18.34 -17.54
C THR A 173 19.46 -17.16 -16.84
N ALA A 174 19.89 -17.41 -15.61
CA ALA A 174 20.80 -16.55 -14.89
C ALA A 174 22.16 -16.53 -15.59
N GLU A 175 22.40 -15.56 -16.49
CA GLU A 175 23.72 -14.97 -16.76
C GLU A 175 23.65 -13.77 -17.73
N GLY A 176 23.62 -12.56 -17.15
CA GLY A 176 24.51 -11.43 -17.48
C GLY A 176 24.55 -10.77 -18.87
N ALA A 177 24.02 -11.36 -19.94
CA ALA A 177 24.17 -10.86 -21.30
C ALA A 177 22.83 -10.62 -22.01
N MET A 178 22.77 -9.54 -22.80
CA MET A 178 21.68 -9.26 -23.76
C MET A 178 21.70 -10.29 -24.91
N SER A 179 21.22 -11.49 -24.62
CA SER A 179 21.03 -12.55 -25.60
C SER A 179 19.96 -12.16 -26.62
N VAL A 180 20.07 -12.70 -27.83
CA VAL A 180 18.99 -12.64 -28.83
C VAL A 180 17.69 -13.21 -28.25
N ALA A 181 17.77 -14.20 -27.36
CA ALA A 181 16.60 -14.72 -26.64
C ALA A 181 15.93 -13.66 -25.75
N THR A 182 16.69 -12.84 -25.03
CA THR A 182 16.18 -11.76 -24.17
C THR A 182 15.46 -10.69 -24.98
N LEU A 183 15.99 -10.34 -26.16
CA LEU A 183 15.35 -9.41 -27.10
C LEU A 183 14.04 -9.98 -27.67
N VAL A 184 14.00 -11.27 -28.00
CA VAL A 184 12.78 -11.96 -28.46
C VAL A 184 11.72 -12.01 -27.36
N VAL A 185 12.10 -12.33 -26.12
CA VAL A 185 11.18 -12.33 -24.96
C VAL A 185 10.64 -10.92 -24.71
N LYS A 186 11.47 -9.87 -24.79
CA LYS A 186 11.02 -8.48 -24.67
C LYS A 186 10.01 -8.10 -25.76
N ALA A 187 10.33 -8.35 -27.02
CA ALA A 187 9.40 -8.05 -28.13
C ALA A 187 8.08 -8.83 -28.02
N ALA A 188 8.13 -10.05 -27.50
CA ALA A 188 6.94 -10.85 -27.20
C ALA A 188 6.10 -10.25 -26.07
N LEU A 189 6.72 -9.74 -25.00
CA LEU A 189 6.04 -9.01 -23.93
C LEU A 189 5.39 -7.71 -24.43
N ASP A 190 6.09 -6.95 -25.29
CA ASP A 190 5.54 -5.75 -25.94
C ASP A 190 4.28 -6.07 -26.78
N GLU A 191 4.27 -7.20 -27.51
CA GLU A 191 3.12 -7.67 -28.30
C GLU A 191 1.97 -8.20 -27.42
N LEU A 192 2.26 -8.85 -26.29
CA LEU A 192 1.26 -9.26 -25.30
C LEU A 192 0.56 -8.04 -24.67
N GLU A 193 1.32 -7.01 -24.29
CA GLU A 193 0.79 -5.72 -23.83
C GLU A 193 -0.06 -5.04 -24.91
N ALA A 194 0.41 -4.99 -26.16
CA ALA A 194 -0.34 -4.44 -27.27
C ALA A 194 -1.65 -5.18 -27.53
N CYS A 195 -1.69 -6.50 -27.37
CA CYS A 195 -2.92 -7.29 -27.47
C CYS A 195 -3.89 -7.02 -26.31
N ILE A 196 -3.41 -6.90 -25.07
CA ILE A 196 -4.23 -6.54 -23.90
C ILE A 196 -4.83 -5.13 -24.07
N ALA A 197 -4.02 -4.16 -24.50
CA ALA A 197 -4.48 -2.79 -24.75
C ALA A 197 -5.56 -2.71 -25.85
N GLN A 198 -5.51 -3.58 -26.87
CA GLN A 198 -6.55 -3.68 -27.92
C GLN A 198 -7.88 -4.28 -27.43
N LEU A 199 -7.92 -4.89 -26.24
CA LEU A 199 -9.12 -5.50 -25.64
C LEU A 199 -9.79 -4.58 -24.60
N ALA A 200 -9.05 -3.62 -24.05
CA ALA A 200 -9.55 -2.70 -23.04
C ALA A 200 -10.62 -1.74 -23.60
N GLY A 201 -11.78 -1.72 -22.94
CA GLY A 201 -12.85 -0.75 -23.13
C GLY A 201 -12.78 0.41 -22.12
N SER A 202 -13.85 1.22 -22.11
CA SER A 202 -13.97 2.42 -21.27
C SER A 202 -14.65 2.18 -19.91
N ASP A 203 -15.06 0.95 -19.60
CA ASP A 203 -15.68 0.60 -18.31
C ASP A 203 -14.61 0.62 -17.19
N PRO A 204 -14.83 1.35 -16.08
CA PRO A 204 -13.96 1.32 -14.88
C PRO A 204 -13.64 -0.08 -14.37
N TYR A 205 -14.59 -1.02 -14.53
CA TYR A 205 -14.46 -2.39 -14.08
C TYR A 205 -14.18 -3.38 -15.22
N ASP A 206 -13.69 -2.92 -16.38
CA ASP A 206 -13.20 -3.81 -17.43
C ASP A 206 -11.94 -4.57 -16.94
N PHE A 207 -12.00 -5.90 -16.99
CA PHE A 207 -10.86 -6.75 -16.67
C PHE A 207 -9.65 -6.44 -17.57
N TRP A 208 -9.84 -6.07 -18.84
CA TRP A 208 -8.72 -5.77 -19.74
C TRP A 208 -8.03 -4.45 -19.42
N ARG A 209 -8.75 -3.47 -18.85
CA ARG A 209 -8.13 -2.25 -18.29
C ARG A 209 -7.28 -2.58 -17.06
N LEU A 210 -7.78 -3.45 -16.17
CA LEU A 210 -7.03 -3.95 -15.01
C LEU A 210 -5.77 -4.74 -15.44
N ALA A 211 -5.91 -5.62 -16.43
CA ALA A 211 -4.80 -6.40 -16.98
C ALA A 211 -3.74 -5.52 -17.68
N ALA A 212 -4.16 -4.45 -18.38
CA ALA A 212 -3.24 -3.49 -18.98
C ALA A 212 -2.41 -2.75 -17.92
N GLY A 213 -3.06 -2.28 -16.84
CA GLY A 213 -2.36 -1.68 -15.70
C GLY A 213 -1.34 -2.63 -15.06
N CYS A 214 -1.76 -3.87 -14.78
CA CYS A 214 -0.89 -4.89 -14.20
C CYS A 214 0.30 -5.24 -15.09
N ALA A 215 0.11 -5.38 -16.41
CA ALA A 215 1.20 -5.69 -17.33
C ALA A 215 2.26 -4.56 -17.37
N ARG A 216 1.81 -3.30 -17.40
CA ARG A 216 2.70 -2.12 -17.34
C ARG A 216 3.45 -2.03 -16.02
N ALA A 217 2.80 -2.27 -14.88
CA ALA A 217 3.44 -2.26 -13.56
C ALA A 217 4.58 -3.30 -13.50
N LEU A 218 4.28 -4.55 -13.87
CA LEU A 218 5.27 -5.64 -13.93
C LEU A 218 6.46 -5.33 -14.87
N ARG A 219 6.25 -4.53 -15.93
CA ARG A 219 7.31 -4.06 -16.82
C ARG A 219 8.23 -3.04 -16.18
N VAL A 220 7.68 -2.10 -15.40
CA VAL A 220 8.44 -1.04 -14.72
C VAL A 220 9.27 -1.62 -13.57
N SER A 221 8.70 -2.55 -12.80
CA SER A 221 9.38 -3.25 -11.69
C SER A 221 10.37 -4.33 -12.17
N GLY A 222 10.40 -4.64 -13.48
CA GLY A 222 11.36 -5.57 -14.07
C GLY A 222 11.07 -7.06 -13.85
N HIS A 223 9.97 -7.39 -13.17
CA HIS A 223 9.60 -8.76 -12.78
C HIS A 223 9.23 -9.67 -13.98
N LEU A 224 8.91 -9.11 -15.16
CA LEU A 224 8.34 -9.84 -16.31
C LEU A 224 9.07 -11.12 -16.77
N SER A 225 10.41 -11.16 -16.75
CA SER A 225 11.16 -12.24 -17.41
C SER A 225 11.55 -13.41 -16.51
N ALA A 226 11.44 -13.26 -15.18
CA ALA A 226 11.85 -14.28 -14.20
C ALA A 226 10.76 -14.58 -13.17
N ASP A 227 9.81 -13.67 -12.92
CA ASP A 227 8.74 -13.91 -11.94
C ASP A 227 7.78 -15.02 -12.45
N PRO A 228 7.65 -16.16 -11.74
CA PRO A 228 6.67 -17.17 -12.09
C PRO A 228 5.22 -16.67 -12.03
N ASP A 229 4.90 -15.67 -11.19
CA ASP A 229 3.56 -15.10 -11.11
C ASP A 229 3.25 -14.19 -12.32
N ALA A 230 4.25 -13.51 -12.91
CA ALA A 230 4.10 -12.81 -14.18
C ALA A 230 3.80 -13.77 -15.35
N ARG A 231 4.56 -14.88 -15.47
CA ARG A 231 4.28 -15.93 -16.47
C ARG A 231 2.89 -16.55 -16.27
N ARG A 232 2.48 -16.78 -15.01
CA ARG A 232 1.14 -17.28 -14.64
C ARG A 232 0.02 -16.29 -14.97
N PHE A 233 0.26 -14.98 -14.83
CA PHE A 233 -0.68 -13.92 -15.20
C PHE A 233 -0.98 -13.95 -16.71
N PHE A 234 0.03 -13.90 -17.58
CA PHE A 234 -0.19 -13.95 -19.04
C PHE A 234 -0.87 -15.26 -19.48
N ALA A 235 -0.49 -16.40 -18.89
CA ALA A 235 -1.17 -17.68 -19.14
C ALA A 235 -2.66 -17.65 -18.75
N ARG A 236 -3.01 -17.04 -17.61
CA ARG A 236 -4.41 -16.86 -17.17
C ARG A 236 -5.17 -15.87 -18.07
N CYS A 237 -4.52 -14.83 -18.60
CA CYS A 237 -5.12 -13.93 -19.59
C CYS A 237 -5.49 -14.65 -20.90
N ASN A 238 -4.70 -15.63 -21.37
CA ASN A 238 -5.11 -16.44 -22.52
C ASN A 238 -6.37 -17.28 -22.23
N LEU A 239 -6.54 -17.76 -20.99
CA LEU A 239 -7.77 -18.44 -20.57
C LEU A 239 -8.97 -17.48 -20.56
N ALA A 240 -8.80 -16.25 -20.08
CA ALA A 240 -9.84 -15.21 -20.14
C ALA A 240 -10.25 -14.87 -21.58
N LEU A 241 -9.30 -14.80 -22.51
CA LEU A 241 -9.57 -14.66 -23.96
C LEU A 241 -10.42 -15.83 -24.49
N ALA A 242 -10.11 -17.06 -24.08
CA ALA A 242 -10.88 -18.23 -24.47
C ALA A 242 -12.30 -18.24 -23.87
N ASP A 243 -12.47 -17.77 -22.64
CA ASP A 243 -13.76 -17.63 -21.96
C ASP A 243 -14.62 -16.51 -22.59
N GLN A 244 -14.03 -15.36 -22.89
CA GLN A 244 -14.67 -14.26 -23.62
C GLN A 244 -15.13 -14.71 -25.02
N ALA A 245 -14.32 -15.53 -25.72
CA ALA A 245 -14.70 -16.13 -27.00
C ALA A 245 -15.86 -17.15 -26.89
N ARG A 246 -16.11 -17.72 -25.70
CA ARG A 246 -17.31 -18.54 -25.40
C ARG A 246 -18.53 -17.69 -25.00
N GLY A 247 -18.40 -16.36 -24.95
CA GLY A 247 -19.45 -15.44 -24.55
C GLY A 247 -19.58 -15.23 -23.03
N ILE A 248 -18.56 -15.58 -22.24
CA ILE A 248 -18.52 -15.26 -20.81
C ILE A 248 -18.30 -13.75 -20.65
N GLN A 249 -19.15 -13.12 -19.83
CA GLN A 249 -19.27 -11.65 -19.72
C GLN A 249 -18.55 -11.07 -18.50
N PHE A 250 -18.13 -11.92 -17.56
CA PHE A 250 -17.41 -11.51 -16.35
C PHE A 250 -16.14 -12.33 -16.20
N ALA A 251 -15.04 -11.67 -15.84
CA ALA A 251 -13.79 -12.36 -15.56
C ALA A 251 -13.92 -13.21 -14.27
N PRO A 252 -13.30 -14.41 -14.18
CA PRO A 252 -13.32 -15.21 -12.97
C PRO A 252 -12.80 -14.41 -11.76
N ARG A 253 -13.54 -14.40 -10.64
CA ARG A 253 -13.19 -13.63 -9.43
C ARG A 253 -11.76 -13.89 -8.94
N SER A 254 -11.28 -15.14 -9.03
CA SER A 254 -9.90 -15.50 -8.67
C SER A 254 -8.85 -14.85 -9.59
N LEU A 255 -9.15 -14.69 -10.88
CA LEU A 255 -8.30 -13.98 -11.83
C LEU A 255 -8.26 -12.49 -11.52
N VAL A 256 -9.42 -11.85 -11.33
CA VAL A 256 -9.50 -10.42 -10.96
C VAL A 256 -8.72 -10.15 -9.68
N ARG A 257 -8.90 -10.98 -8.64
CA ARG A 257 -8.16 -10.87 -7.37
C ARG A 257 -6.65 -11.05 -7.54
N ALA A 258 -6.20 -12.02 -8.34
CA ALA A 258 -4.79 -12.23 -8.63
C ALA A 258 -4.15 -11.02 -9.34
N THR A 259 -4.76 -10.55 -10.42
CA THR A 259 -4.26 -9.39 -11.18
C THR A 259 -4.26 -8.12 -10.33
N LEU A 260 -5.30 -7.90 -9.52
CA LEU A 260 -5.40 -6.75 -8.63
C LEU A 260 -4.35 -6.80 -7.51
N ALA A 261 -4.09 -7.99 -6.93
CA ALA A 261 -3.04 -8.16 -5.93
C ALA A 261 -1.64 -7.89 -6.51
N LEU A 262 -1.33 -8.42 -7.70
CA LEU A 262 -0.07 -8.16 -8.39
C LEU A 262 0.11 -6.67 -8.73
N LEU A 263 -0.92 -5.99 -9.21
CA LEU A 263 -0.86 -4.54 -9.44
C LEU A 263 -0.64 -3.77 -8.13
N TRP A 264 -1.37 -4.12 -7.06
CA TRP A 264 -1.25 -3.40 -5.78
C TRP A 264 0.09 -3.63 -5.08
N ARG A 265 0.72 -4.80 -5.26
CA ARG A 265 2.04 -5.15 -4.72
C ARG A 265 3.08 -4.06 -4.99
N ASP A 266 3.24 -3.71 -6.26
CA ASP A 266 4.30 -2.81 -6.74
C ASP A 266 4.07 -1.37 -6.23
N TYR A 267 2.81 -0.94 -6.03
CA TYR A 267 2.46 0.39 -5.53
C TYR A 267 2.35 0.50 -4.00
N ALA A 268 2.01 -0.57 -3.30
CA ALA A 268 1.76 -0.54 -1.85
C ALA A 268 3.05 -0.46 -1.02
N LEU A 269 4.18 -0.95 -1.55
CA LEU A 269 5.46 -0.97 -0.84
C LEU A 269 6.30 0.29 -1.11
N PHE A 270 6.33 0.76 -2.36
CA PHE A 270 7.26 1.79 -2.82
C PHE A 270 6.61 3.15 -3.07
N GLY A 271 5.28 3.20 -2.95
CA GLY A 271 4.45 4.37 -3.22
C GLY A 271 4.27 4.64 -4.71
N ALA A 272 3.34 5.54 -5.04
CA ALA A 272 3.12 6.00 -6.41
C ALA A 272 3.85 7.31 -6.70
N ALA A 273 4.46 7.39 -7.89
CA ALA A 273 5.01 8.62 -8.46
C ALA A 273 3.88 9.48 -9.08
N ALA A 274 4.18 10.73 -9.45
CA ALA A 274 3.16 11.62 -10.04
C ALA A 274 2.63 11.10 -11.40
N GLU A 275 3.51 10.46 -12.16
CA GLU A 275 3.24 9.77 -13.42
C GLU A 275 2.32 8.55 -13.28
N ASP A 276 2.21 7.94 -12.10
CA ASP A 276 1.37 6.76 -11.82
C ASP A 276 -0.12 7.08 -11.60
N THR A 277 -0.58 8.26 -11.99
CA THR A 277 -1.96 8.71 -11.77
C THR A 277 -3.01 7.73 -12.34
N GLU A 278 -2.78 7.14 -13.52
CA GLU A 278 -3.72 6.17 -14.12
C GLU A 278 -3.75 4.83 -13.34
N PRO A 279 -2.61 4.16 -13.04
CA PRO A 279 -2.57 3.00 -12.14
C PRO A 279 -3.17 3.26 -10.74
N VAL A 280 -2.94 4.43 -10.14
CA VAL A 280 -3.50 4.75 -8.82
C VAL A 280 -5.01 4.93 -8.88
N GLU A 281 -5.56 5.68 -9.84
CA GLU A 281 -7.03 5.78 -9.97
C GLU A 281 -7.66 4.41 -10.29
N LEU A 282 -7.01 3.56 -11.07
CA LEU A 282 -7.44 2.17 -11.27
C LEU A 282 -7.46 1.37 -9.94
N LEU A 283 -6.42 1.45 -9.11
CA LEU A 283 -6.42 0.80 -7.79
C LEU A 283 -7.51 1.39 -6.86
N ARG A 284 -7.76 2.69 -6.97
CA ARG A 284 -8.77 3.43 -6.22
C ARG A 284 -10.19 3.06 -6.61
N ASP A 285 -10.44 2.80 -7.90
CA ASP A 285 -11.71 2.26 -8.42
C ASP A 285 -12.05 0.89 -7.81
N TYR A 286 -11.03 0.11 -7.41
CA TYR A 286 -11.12 -1.17 -6.69
C TYR A 286 -11.03 -1.05 -5.15
N GLY A 287 -11.02 0.17 -4.60
CA GLY A 287 -10.99 0.39 -3.14
C GLY A 287 -9.65 0.10 -2.47
N LEU A 288 -8.53 0.22 -3.20
CA LEU A 288 -7.20 0.04 -2.65
C LEU A 288 -6.49 1.38 -2.44
N THR A 289 -5.93 1.56 -1.25
CA THR A 289 -5.15 2.74 -0.88
C THR A 289 -3.69 2.58 -1.29
N VAL A 290 -3.14 3.62 -1.91
CA VAL A 290 -1.72 3.78 -2.22
C VAL A 290 -1.21 5.02 -1.49
N VAL A 291 0.00 4.97 -0.93
CA VAL A 291 0.64 6.15 -0.36
C VAL A 291 1.40 6.88 -1.46
N TRP A 292 1.18 8.19 -1.57
CA TRP A 292 1.93 9.04 -2.48
C TRP A 292 3.24 9.45 -1.81
N HIS A 293 4.36 9.08 -2.42
CA HIS A 293 5.71 9.38 -1.96
C HIS A 293 6.55 9.88 -3.14
N VAL A 294 7.68 10.53 -2.85
CA VAL A 294 8.71 10.71 -3.90
C VAL A 294 9.22 9.32 -4.25
N ALA A 295 8.99 8.91 -5.50
CA ALA A 295 9.00 7.51 -5.92
C ALA A 295 10.22 6.72 -5.43
N GLY A 296 9.96 5.57 -4.79
CA GLY A 296 10.98 4.54 -4.61
C GLY A 296 11.41 4.03 -5.98
N THR A 297 12.68 4.18 -6.33
CA THR A 297 13.21 3.58 -7.56
C THR A 297 13.34 2.06 -7.39
N ALA A 298 13.47 1.30 -8.49
CA ALA A 298 13.78 -0.14 -8.40
C ALA A 298 15.07 -0.45 -7.59
N ALA A 299 16.01 0.50 -7.52
CA ALA A 299 17.18 0.41 -6.63
C ALA A 299 16.82 0.64 -5.15
N SER A 300 15.80 1.45 -4.86
CA SER A 300 15.23 1.63 -3.53
C SER A 300 14.44 0.39 -3.09
N GLU A 301 13.69 -0.25 -3.99
CA GLU A 301 13.06 -1.58 -3.79
C GLU A 301 14.12 -2.63 -3.42
N ALA A 302 15.19 -2.75 -4.22
CA ALA A 302 16.26 -3.70 -3.97
C ALA A 302 17.00 -3.45 -2.64
N LEU A 303 17.27 -2.20 -2.28
CA LEU A 303 17.86 -1.85 -0.98
C LEU A 303 16.93 -2.15 0.19
N TRP A 304 15.63 -1.86 0.07
CA TRP A 304 14.66 -2.10 1.12
C TRP A 304 14.42 -3.60 1.37
N GLU A 305 14.31 -4.42 0.30
CA GLU A 305 14.25 -5.87 0.43
C GLU A 305 15.56 -6.48 0.95
N ALA A 306 16.73 -5.91 0.59
CA ALA A 306 18.01 -6.32 1.17
C ALA A 306 18.07 -6.02 2.67
N GLU A 307 17.71 -4.81 3.11
CA GLU A 307 17.62 -4.44 4.54
C GLU A 307 16.60 -5.32 5.30
N ALA A 308 15.48 -5.67 4.67
CA ALA A 308 14.47 -6.56 5.25
C ALA A 308 15.00 -8.01 5.40
N ALA A 309 15.70 -8.53 4.40
CA ALA A 309 16.33 -9.86 4.44
C ALA A 309 17.51 -9.92 5.42
N GLU A 310 18.36 -8.89 5.45
CA GLU A 310 19.45 -8.76 6.43
C GLU A 310 18.90 -8.67 7.86
N SER A 311 17.79 -7.93 8.08
CA SER A 311 17.11 -7.88 9.37
C SER A 311 16.54 -9.24 9.82
N ALA A 312 16.11 -10.08 8.87
CA ALA A 312 15.62 -11.43 9.16
C ALA A 312 16.75 -12.44 9.43
N ALA A 313 17.93 -12.23 8.81
CA ALA A 313 19.13 -13.06 8.99
C ALA A 313 19.97 -12.64 10.21
N GLY A 314 20.00 -11.35 10.54
CA GLY A 314 20.82 -10.69 11.56
C GLY A 314 20.37 -10.90 13.01
N GLY A 315 19.86 -12.09 13.35
CA GLY A 315 19.37 -12.46 14.68
C GLY A 315 20.47 -12.62 15.76
N SER A 316 21.51 -11.79 15.74
CA SER A 316 22.55 -11.70 16.77
C SER A 316 22.92 -10.23 16.95
N GLY A 317 22.65 -9.70 18.16
CA GLY A 317 22.50 -8.25 18.35
C GLY A 317 23.78 -7.42 18.18
N ALA A 318 23.67 -6.37 17.35
CA ALA A 318 24.53 -5.19 17.42
C ALA A 318 23.73 -3.94 17.01
N VAL A 319 23.34 -3.12 17.98
CA VAL A 319 22.74 -1.80 17.70
C VAL A 319 23.85 -0.85 17.26
N HIS A 320 23.88 -0.50 15.97
CA HIS A 320 24.73 0.58 15.46
C HIS A 320 23.85 1.80 15.11
N PRO A 321 24.14 3.00 15.63
CA PRO A 321 23.34 4.19 15.34
C PRO A 321 23.62 4.71 13.93
N ARG A 322 22.53 5.06 13.24
CA ARG A 322 22.49 5.70 11.92
C ARG A 322 23.27 7.03 11.94
N ALA A 323 24.23 7.19 11.03
CA ALA A 323 24.97 8.45 10.87
C ALA A 323 24.15 9.46 10.05
N GLU A 324 23.93 10.65 10.62
CA GLU A 324 23.39 11.80 9.88
C GLU A 324 24.52 12.60 9.21
N GLY A 325 24.24 13.08 8.00
CA GLY A 325 24.75 14.38 7.52
C GLY A 325 26.20 14.47 7.04
N LEU A 326 26.37 14.50 5.72
CA LEU A 326 27.44 15.28 5.08
C LEU A 326 26.89 15.96 3.81
N ASN A 327 26.28 17.13 3.99
CA ASN A 327 26.02 18.08 2.92
C ASN A 327 27.07 19.20 3.01
N ALA A 328 27.84 19.40 1.94
CA ALA A 328 28.86 20.45 1.88
C ALA A 328 28.91 21.07 0.48
N ASN A 329 28.04 22.05 0.23
CA ASN A 329 28.22 22.99 -0.87
C ASN A 329 29.47 23.85 -0.61
N HIS A 330 30.42 23.84 -1.55
CA HIS A 330 31.33 24.98 -1.76
C HIS A 330 31.54 25.20 -3.25
N ALA A 331 31.15 26.40 -3.69
CA ALA A 331 31.38 26.87 -5.05
C ALA A 331 32.69 27.67 -5.12
N GLY A 332 33.30 27.69 -6.31
CA GLY A 332 34.25 28.74 -6.69
C GLY A 332 35.70 28.29 -6.93
N GLN A 333 36.01 27.98 -8.19
CA GLN A 333 37.08 28.68 -8.92
C GLN A 333 36.97 28.47 -10.44
N SER A 334 37.17 29.56 -11.18
CA SER A 334 36.88 29.67 -12.63
C SER A 334 37.98 29.06 -13.51
N PRO A 335 37.67 28.69 -14.78
CA PRO A 335 38.64 28.12 -15.70
C PRO A 335 39.49 29.19 -16.40
N THR A 336 40.75 28.85 -16.74
CA THR A 336 41.64 29.71 -17.53
C THR A 336 42.06 29.09 -18.86
N SER A 337 41.49 29.65 -19.93
CA SER A 337 42.17 30.06 -21.18
C SER A 337 42.55 29.05 -22.28
N ALA A 338 42.43 29.58 -23.51
CA ALA A 338 43.01 29.18 -24.80
C ALA A 338 42.49 27.89 -25.50
N ALA A 339 42.24 27.88 -26.82
CA ALA A 339 42.12 28.96 -27.84
C ALA A 339 41.52 28.39 -29.16
N HIS A 340 40.96 29.26 -30.04
CA HIS A 340 40.90 29.17 -31.54
C HIS A 340 40.35 27.86 -32.21
N VAL A 341 39.49 27.80 -33.24
CA VAL A 341 38.93 28.66 -34.33
C VAL A 341 37.52 28.08 -34.66
N GLY A 342 36.50 28.70 -35.28
CA GLY A 342 36.28 30.04 -35.87
C GLY A 342 35.51 29.97 -37.21
N ALA A 343 34.92 31.08 -37.67
CA ALA A 343 33.96 31.22 -38.80
C ALA A 343 32.55 30.58 -38.59
N GLY A 344 31.43 31.21 -38.97
CA GLY A 344 31.19 32.59 -39.44
C GLY A 344 29.85 32.78 -40.18
N ILE A 345 29.42 34.05 -40.34
CA ILE A 345 28.40 34.64 -41.27
C ILE A 345 26.96 34.91 -40.73
N GLY A 346 26.58 36.21 -40.76
CA GLY A 346 25.20 36.78 -40.86
C GLY A 346 24.38 36.87 -39.55
N ALA A 347 24.09 38.02 -38.89
CA ALA A 347 23.53 39.32 -39.34
C ALA A 347 22.13 39.18 -39.98
N ASP A 348 21.07 39.94 -39.66
CA ASP A 348 20.83 41.18 -38.87
C ASP A 348 19.33 41.12 -38.45
N THR A 349 18.73 41.74 -37.41
CA THR A 349 18.31 43.16 -37.37
C THR A 349 17.52 43.49 -36.07
N ARG A 350 17.98 44.50 -35.30
CA ARG A 350 17.25 45.53 -34.49
C ARG A 350 15.92 45.24 -33.76
N GLN A 351 15.96 45.38 -32.42
CA GLN A 351 15.04 46.25 -31.64
C GLN A 351 15.44 47.74 -31.83
N PRO A 352 14.62 48.78 -31.52
CA PRO A 352 13.69 48.89 -30.37
C PRO A 352 12.29 49.47 -30.78
N ASP A 353 11.44 50.20 -30.02
CA ASP A 353 11.52 50.91 -28.72
C ASP A 353 10.13 51.13 -28.03
N ASP A 354 10.16 51.65 -26.79
CA ASP A 354 9.21 52.37 -25.91
C ASP A 354 7.73 52.71 -26.28
N GLY A 355 6.88 52.86 -25.23
CA GLY A 355 5.56 53.51 -25.31
C GLY A 355 4.63 53.42 -24.07
N GLN A 356 4.87 54.22 -23.02
CA GLN A 356 3.88 54.56 -21.96
C GLN A 356 2.74 55.44 -22.56
N THR A 357 1.53 55.61 -21.98
CA THR A 357 1.17 56.23 -20.68
C THR A 357 -0.36 56.15 -20.43
N ASP A 358 -0.77 56.05 -19.15
CA ASP A 358 -1.83 56.80 -18.41
C ASP A 358 -3.28 56.94 -18.98
N ASP A 359 -4.39 57.10 -18.21
CA ASP A 359 -4.59 57.70 -16.88
C ASP A 359 -6.06 57.51 -16.38
N SER A 360 -6.28 57.69 -15.06
CA SER A 360 -7.49 58.31 -14.42
C SER A 360 -8.89 57.63 -14.50
N GLN A 361 -9.83 57.76 -13.52
CA GLN A 361 -9.88 58.47 -12.22
C GLN A 361 -11.08 58.06 -11.32
N SER A 362 -10.96 58.26 -9.99
CA SER A 362 -12.03 58.72 -9.03
C SER A 362 -13.26 57.84 -8.68
N ASN A 363 -13.94 57.92 -7.51
CA ASN A 363 -13.74 58.74 -6.28
C ASN A 363 -14.44 58.18 -4.99
N ASP A 364 -13.85 58.49 -3.82
CA ASP A 364 -14.36 58.98 -2.51
C ASP A 364 -15.60 58.46 -1.72
N GLY A 365 -15.49 58.52 -0.38
CA GLY A 365 -16.58 58.52 0.62
C GLY A 365 -16.30 57.72 1.92
N GLN A 366 -15.34 58.05 2.82
CA GLN A 366 -15.23 59.17 3.78
C GLN A 366 -15.99 59.01 5.14
N SER A 367 -15.30 59.32 6.26
CA SER A 367 -15.81 59.73 7.60
C SER A 367 -16.27 58.68 8.65
N ASN A 368 -16.07 58.85 9.98
CA ASN A 368 -15.01 59.54 10.76
C ASN A 368 -15.07 59.18 12.28
N ASP A 369 -13.99 59.52 13.01
CA ASP A 369 -13.90 59.89 14.45
C ASP A 369 -14.24 58.94 15.64
N GLY A 370 -13.33 58.92 16.64
CA GLY A 370 -13.72 59.35 17.99
C GLY A 370 -13.08 58.71 19.24
N GLN A 371 -12.00 59.34 19.77
CA GLN A 371 -11.68 59.49 21.23
C GLN A 371 -11.30 58.25 22.10
N SER A 372 -10.59 58.34 23.24
CA SER A 372 -9.47 59.21 23.69
C SER A 372 -8.96 58.81 25.10
N ASN A 373 -7.72 59.21 25.44
CA ASN A 373 -7.14 59.52 26.79
C ASN A 373 -6.62 58.42 27.77
N ASP A 374 -5.29 58.37 27.91
CA ASP A 374 -4.44 58.90 29.02
C ASP A 374 -4.55 58.44 30.51
N GLY A 375 -3.37 58.39 31.16
CA GLY A 375 -3.14 58.35 32.64
C GLY A 375 -2.27 57.17 33.13
N GLN A 376 -0.93 57.10 33.10
CA GLN A 376 0.19 58.01 33.44
C GLN A 376 0.72 57.91 34.91
N LEU A 377 2.06 57.89 35.09
CA LEU A 377 2.87 58.19 36.31
C LEU A 377 2.94 57.10 37.44
N ASP A 378 4.03 56.90 38.22
CA ASP A 378 5.34 57.61 38.32
C ASP A 378 6.47 56.87 39.11
N LYS A 379 7.69 57.46 39.06
CA LYS A 379 8.72 57.62 40.13
C LYS A 379 9.70 56.51 40.61
N ASN A 380 10.95 56.66 40.12
CA ASN A 380 12.14 57.18 40.85
C ASN A 380 13.18 56.32 41.64
N GLN A 381 14.44 56.46 41.17
CA GLN A 381 15.69 56.85 41.90
C GLN A 381 16.71 55.80 42.43
N PRO A 382 18.01 56.15 42.61
CA PRO A 382 19.08 55.54 41.79
C PRO A 382 20.39 55.15 42.52
N ASP A 383 21.41 54.82 41.71
CA ASP A 383 22.87 54.91 41.94
C ASP A 383 23.51 54.30 43.21
N ASP A 384 24.41 53.33 42.99
CA ASP A 384 25.75 53.46 43.56
C ASP A 384 26.85 52.87 42.68
N ARG A 385 28.08 53.36 42.83
CA ARG A 385 29.23 53.10 41.93
C ARG A 385 30.10 51.94 42.42
N GLN A 386 30.51 51.07 41.50
CA GLN A 386 31.89 50.54 41.53
C GLN A 386 32.33 49.94 40.19
N ASN A 387 33.54 50.29 39.78
CA ASN A 387 34.20 49.81 38.57
C ASN A 387 35.44 49.00 38.99
N THR A 388 35.43 47.68 38.77
CA THR A 388 36.62 46.84 38.94
C THR A 388 36.61 45.68 37.96
N GLN A 389 37.78 45.37 37.44
CA GLN A 389 38.00 44.57 36.25
C GLN A 389 38.54 43.18 36.64
N THR A 390 37.78 42.11 36.37
CA THR A 390 38.25 40.71 36.46
C THR A 390 37.39 39.79 35.60
N ALA A 391 38.04 38.88 34.89
CA ALA A 391 37.43 37.79 34.13
C ALA A 391 38.04 36.44 34.58
N PRO A 392 37.48 35.27 34.22
CA PRO A 392 36.10 34.92 33.88
C PRO A 392 35.53 33.90 34.92
N PRO A 393 34.37 33.24 34.69
CA PRO A 393 34.43 31.93 34.03
C PRO A 393 33.29 31.64 33.04
N ALA A 394 33.45 30.53 32.33
CA ALA A 394 32.59 30.09 31.23
C ALA A 394 31.10 29.94 31.58
N THR A 395 30.25 30.47 30.71
CA THR A 395 28.83 30.09 30.63
C THR A 395 28.73 28.59 30.34
N PRO A 396 27.95 27.80 31.12
CA PRO A 396 27.74 26.40 30.79
C PRO A 396 27.00 26.31 29.45
N ARG A 397 27.63 25.66 28.47
CA ARG A 397 26.94 25.25 27.23
C ARG A 397 25.68 24.47 27.65
N ALA A 398 24.54 24.83 27.06
CA ALA A 398 23.34 24.03 27.17
C ALA A 398 23.68 22.58 26.77
N GLN A 399 23.51 21.66 27.71
CA GLN A 399 23.62 20.23 27.44
C GLN A 399 22.57 19.88 26.36
N PRO A 400 22.86 18.97 25.42
CA PRO A 400 21.81 18.47 24.54
C PRO A 400 20.71 17.89 25.43
N SER A 401 19.53 18.53 25.38
CA SER A 401 18.38 18.11 26.19
C SER A 401 18.11 16.66 25.84
N ALA A 402 18.22 15.77 26.84
CA ALA A 402 17.98 14.35 26.65
C ALA A 402 16.65 14.19 25.93
N ALA A 403 16.67 13.53 24.76
CA ALA A 403 15.53 13.50 23.86
C ALA A 403 14.28 13.09 24.62
N ARG A 404 13.37 14.06 24.86
CA ARG A 404 12.09 13.78 25.49
C ARG A 404 11.45 12.69 24.64
N PRO A 405 11.03 11.54 25.22
CA PRO A 405 10.33 10.54 24.45
C PRO A 405 9.15 11.23 23.77
N ALA A 406 9.10 11.16 22.44
CA ALA A 406 8.10 11.85 21.66
C ALA A 406 6.72 11.45 22.18
N PRO A 407 5.79 12.40 22.40
CA PRO A 407 4.53 12.10 23.09
C PRO A 407 3.77 11.01 22.33
N THR A 408 3.51 9.90 22.99
CA THR A 408 2.71 8.79 22.45
C THR A 408 1.35 8.74 23.13
N ARG A 409 0.36 8.15 22.45
CA ARG A 409 -0.95 7.82 23.01
C ARG A 409 -1.24 6.35 22.83
N ASP A 410 -1.89 5.77 23.83
CA ASP A 410 -2.37 4.39 23.81
C ASP A 410 -3.84 4.34 23.39
N LEU A 411 -4.13 3.50 22.39
CA LEU A 411 -5.45 3.24 21.82
C LEU A 411 -5.74 1.74 21.97
N GLY A 412 -6.06 1.34 23.20
CA GLY A 412 -6.16 -0.07 23.59
C GLY A 412 -4.85 -0.82 23.36
N VAL A 413 -4.78 -1.63 22.29
CA VAL A 413 -3.61 -2.47 21.96
C VAL A 413 -2.58 -1.80 21.04
N LEU A 414 -2.85 -0.58 20.57
CA LEU A 414 -1.99 0.23 19.69
C LEU A 414 -1.36 1.39 20.47
N THR A 415 -0.13 1.77 20.10
CA THR A 415 0.54 2.98 20.62
C THR A 415 0.97 3.82 19.44
N VAL A 416 0.42 5.04 19.33
CA VAL A 416 0.59 5.95 18.20
C VAL A 416 1.34 7.22 18.62
N HIS A 417 1.98 7.89 17.66
CA HIS A 417 2.59 9.20 17.90
C HIS A 417 1.49 10.28 18.05
N ALA A 418 1.57 11.11 19.08
CA ALA A 418 0.47 12.02 19.43
C ALA A 418 0.16 13.05 18.34
N ASN A 419 1.15 13.57 17.63
CA ASN A 419 0.90 14.53 16.54
C ASN A 419 0.14 13.85 15.39
N ALA A 420 0.59 12.67 14.96
CA ALA A 420 -0.06 11.91 13.89
C ALA A 420 -1.48 11.45 14.27
N TYR A 421 -1.73 11.29 15.56
CA TYR A 421 -3.07 11.03 16.10
C TYR A 421 -4.00 12.25 16.00
N GLU A 422 -3.53 13.46 16.33
CA GLU A 422 -4.34 14.68 16.16
C GLU A 422 -4.58 14.99 14.68
N ASP A 423 -3.56 14.86 13.83
CA ASP A 423 -3.68 15.00 12.37
C ASP A 423 -4.71 14.02 11.79
N PHE A 424 -4.74 12.79 12.31
CA PHE A 424 -5.74 11.79 11.98
C PHE A 424 -7.15 12.19 12.45
N LEU A 425 -7.32 12.65 13.70
CA LEU A 425 -8.64 13.07 14.19
C LEU A 425 -9.20 14.23 13.35
N GLN A 426 -8.39 15.23 13.03
CA GLN A 426 -8.80 16.34 12.17
C GLN A 426 -9.21 15.85 10.76
N THR A 427 -8.44 14.92 10.19
CA THR A 427 -8.77 14.28 8.91
C THR A 427 -10.07 13.46 9.00
N ALA A 428 -10.28 12.76 10.10
CA ALA A 428 -11.41 11.87 10.33
C ALA A 428 -12.73 12.63 10.54
N ASP A 429 -12.72 13.70 11.32
CA ASP A 429 -13.89 14.56 11.56
C ASP A 429 -14.38 15.21 10.26
N ALA A 430 -13.46 15.76 9.45
CA ALA A 430 -13.80 16.31 8.14
C ALA A 430 -14.35 15.25 7.18
N SER A 431 -13.75 14.06 7.16
CA SER A 431 -14.16 12.96 6.27
C SER A 431 -15.51 12.36 6.67
N ILE A 432 -15.76 12.15 7.97
CA ILE A 432 -17.01 11.55 8.45
C ILE A 432 -18.20 12.50 8.37
N ALA A 433 -17.97 13.82 8.48
CA ALA A 433 -18.98 14.83 8.22
C ALA A 433 -19.47 14.76 6.77
N ALA A 434 -18.55 14.80 5.79
CA ALA A 434 -18.86 14.67 4.37
C ALA A 434 -19.57 13.34 4.05
N LEU A 435 -19.04 12.21 4.53
CA LEU A 435 -19.66 10.89 4.34
C LEU A 435 -21.09 10.81 4.89
N SER A 436 -21.33 11.41 6.06
CA SER A 436 -22.66 11.42 6.68
C SER A 436 -23.65 12.32 5.92
N GLU A 437 -23.17 13.39 5.29
CA GLU A 437 -23.99 14.26 4.44
C GLU A 437 -24.36 13.55 3.13
N HIS A 438 -23.37 12.99 2.43
CA HIS A 438 -23.60 12.25 1.18
C HIS A 438 -24.48 11.01 1.39
N ALA A 439 -24.33 10.27 2.50
CA ALA A 439 -25.17 9.12 2.83
C ALA A 439 -26.66 9.50 2.91
N ARG A 440 -27.01 10.56 3.64
CA ARG A 440 -28.40 11.07 3.71
C ARG A 440 -28.90 11.62 2.37
N ALA A 441 -28.00 12.08 1.50
CA ALA A 441 -28.35 12.53 0.16
C ALA A 441 -28.63 11.36 -0.79
N ALA A 442 -28.02 10.19 -0.60
CA ALA A 442 -28.14 9.04 -1.51
C ALA A 442 -29.55 8.45 -1.62
N ASP A 443 -30.37 8.56 -0.58
CA ASP A 443 -31.79 8.16 -0.59
C ASP A 443 -32.67 9.04 -1.49
N ASN A 444 -32.14 10.16 -1.99
CA ASN A 444 -32.88 11.09 -2.86
C ASN A 444 -32.45 10.87 -4.33
N PRO A 445 -33.28 10.25 -5.19
CA PRO A 445 -32.90 9.96 -6.59
C PRO A 445 -32.53 11.22 -7.38
N HIS A 446 -33.14 12.37 -7.07
CA HIS A 446 -32.86 13.67 -7.68
C HIS A 446 -31.58 14.36 -7.19
N LYS A 447 -30.85 13.76 -6.23
CA LYS A 447 -29.56 14.27 -5.70
C LYS A 447 -28.40 13.29 -5.91
N ALA A 448 -28.61 12.19 -6.61
CA ALA A 448 -27.59 11.19 -6.92
C ALA A 448 -26.62 11.68 -8.03
N ASP A 449 -25.95 12.81 -7.79
CA ASP A 449 -24.88 13.30 -8.67
C ASP A 449 -23.65 12.40 -8.54
N ALA A 450 -23.14 11.94 -9.69
CA ALA A 450 -21.90 11.17 -9.76
C ALA A 450 -20.71 11.95 -9.18
N SER A 451 -20.69 13.28 -9.29
CA SER A 451 -19.63 14.13 -8.70
C SER A 451 -19.64 14.07 -7.17
N ALA A 452 -20.82 14.10 -6.54
CA ALA A 452 -20.98 13.98 -5.10
C ALA A 452 -20.64 12.56 -4.60
N ALA A 453 -20.96 11.54 -5.38
CA ALA A 453 -20.55 10.17 -5.07
C ALA A 453 -19.02 9.98 -5.15
N LEU A 454 -18.33 10.61 -6.10
CA LEU A 454 -16.86 10.64 -6.12
C LEU A 454 -16.29 11.40 -4.91
N GLN A 455 -16.85 12.56 -4.54
CA GLN A 455 -16.43 13.30 -3.33
C GLN A 455 -16.58 12.48 -2.05
N ALA A 456 -17.67 11.70 -1.93
CA ALA A 456 -17.86 10.75 -0.83
C ALA A 456 -16.80 9.63 -0.84
N GLY A 457 -16.52 9.05 -2.01
CA GLY A 457 -15.45 8.07 -2.19
C GLY A 457 -14.07 8.61 -1.80
N ASP A 458 -13.82 9.88 -2.12
CA ASP A 458 -12.56 10.58 -1.84
C ASP A 458 -12.42 10.99 -0.36
N ALA A 459 -13.53 11.24 0.35
CA ALA A 459 -13.54 11.37 1.81
C ALA A 459 -13.25 10.02 2.50
N ALA A 460 -13.90 8.93 2.05
CA ALA A 460 -13.62 7.59 2.55
C ALA A 460 -12.16 7.16 2.30
N TYR A 461 -11.61 7.45 1.11
CA TYR A 461 -10.21 7.17 0.78
C TYR A 461 -9.23 7.85 1.73
N ARG A 462 -9.42 9.16 2.00
CA ARG A 462 -8.54 9.92 2.90
C ARG A 462 -8.55 9.38 4.33
N LEU A 463 -9.73 9.00 4.82
CA LEU A 463 -9.88 8.35 6.13
C LEU A 463 -9.28 6.94 6.16
N GLY A 464 -9.44 6.15 5.10
CA GLY A 464 -8.83 4.82 4.97
C GLY A 464 -7.29 4.90 4.99
N ALA A 465 -6.72 5.82 4.21
CA ALA A 465 -5.28 6.04 4.14
C ALA A 465 -4.68 6.53 5.47
N SER A 466 -5.32 7.48 6.16
CA SER A 466 -4.84 7.96 7.46
C SER A 466 -5.01 6.92 8.58
N ALA A 467 -6.09 6.12 8.54
CA ALA A 467 -6.26 4.96 9.42
C ALA A 467 -5.19 3.88 9.18
N CYS A 468 -4.84 3.60 7.92
CA CYS A 468 -3.74 2.69 7.56
C CYS A 468 -2.41 3.17 8.16
N ALA A 469 -2.08 4.46 8.03
CA ALA A 469 -0.84 5.04 8.55
C ALA A 469 -0.71 4.95 10.08
N LEU A 470 -1.83 4.91 10.82
CA LEU A 470 -1.86 4.67 12.28
C LEU A 470 -2.02 3.19 12.68
N GLY A 471 -2.13 2.26 11.73
CA GLY A 471 -2.37 0.84 12.01
C GLY A 471 -3.80 0.50 12.48
N LEU A 472 -4.78 1.37 12.23
CA LEU A 472 -6.18 1.21 12.62
C LEU A 472 -6.95 0.33 11.62
N GLY A 473 -6.57 -0.96 11.54
CA GLY A 473 -7.00 -1.90 10.49
C GLY A 473 -8.52 -2.02 10.27
N HIS A 474 -9.34 -2.06 11.33
CA HIS A 474 -10.81 -2.13 11.18
C HIS A 474 -11.44 -0.87 10.61
N VAL A 475 -10.86 0.32 10.90
CA VAL A 475 -11.31 1.61 10.39
C VAL A 475 -10.90 1.76 8.93
N ALA A 476 -9.64 1.43 8.62
CA ALA A 476 -9.13 1.41 7.26
C ALA A 476 -9.99 0.52 6.36
N LEU A 477 -10.19 -0.75 6.74
CA LEU A 477 -10.92 -1.71 5.91
C LEU A 477 -12.39 -1.34 5.68
N LEU A 478 -13.08 -0.75 6.66
CA LEU A 478 -14.46 -0.29 6.46
C LEU A 478 -14.49 0.98 5.58
N SER A 479 -13.53 1.88 5.74
CA SER A 479 -13.41 3.09 4.92
C SER A 479 -13.12 2.75 3.46
N ASP A 480 -12.19 1.83 3.22
CA ASP A 480 -11.83 1.34 1.88
C ASP A 480 -13.04 0.70 1.18
N ALA A 481 -13.79 -0.15 1.89
CA ALA A 481 -15.02 -0.75 1.38
C ALA A 481 -16.10 0.32 1.10
N LEU A 482 -16.24 1.33 1.97
CA LEU A 482 -17.20 2.42 1.79
C LEU A 482 -16.82 3.31 0.58
N GLY A 483 -15.53 3.58 0.39
CA GLY A 483 -15.01 4.32 -0.77
C GLY A 483 -15.27 3.60 -2.09
N LEU A 484 -15.03 2.29 -2.14
CA LEU A 484 -15.37 1.43 -3.28
C LEU A 484 -16.88 1.44 -3.56
N ALA A 485 -17.72 1.37 -2.54
CA ALA A 485 -19.17 1.40 -2.71
C ALA A 485 -19.64 2.75 -3.30
N TRP A 486 -19.09 3.87 -2.83
CA TRP A 486 -19.36 5.19 -3.42
C TRP A 486 -18.87 5.33 -4.87
N ARG A 487 -17.70 4.78 -5.20
CA ARG A 487 -17.20 4.76 -6.60
C ARG A 487 -18.08 3.93 -7.52
N ARG A 488 -18.51 2.73 -7.11
CA ARG A 488 -19.51 1.95 -7.86
C ARG A 488 -20.80 2.75 -8.10
N ARG A 489 -21.29 3.49 -7.10
CA ARG A 489 -22.47 4.37 -7.24
C ARG A 489 -22.23 5.52 -8.23
N ALA A 490 -21.05 6.15 -8.20
CA ALA A 490 -20.68 7.19 -9.15
C ALA A 490 -20.64 6.68 -10.60
N HIS A 491 -19.99 5.53 -10.83
CA HIS A 491 -19.90 4.93 -12.16
C HIS A 491 -21.26 4.44 -12.67
N ALA A 492 -22.11 3.85 -11.81
CA ALA A 492 -23.47 3.50 -12.17
C ALA A 492 -24.32 4.73 -12.58
N GLY A 493 -24.12 5.88 -11.93
CA GLY A 493 -24.79 7.15 -12.28
C GLY A 493 -24.26 7.82 -13.55
N ALA A 494 -23.06 7.48 -14.02
CA ALA A 494 -22.41 8.10 -15.18
C ALA A 494 -22.74 7.42 -16.53
N VAL A 495 -23.34 6.22 -16.53
CA VAL A 495 -23.53 5.42 -17.75
C VAL A 495 -24.88 5.70 -18.43
N LEU A 496 -24.87 6.61 -19.40
CA LEU A 496 -25.80 6.69 -20.54
C LEU A 496 -25.00 7.23 -21.74
N PRO A 497 -24.78 6.43 -22.80
CA PRO A 497 -25.82 6.26 -23.82
C PRO A 497 -26.00 4.80 -24.31
N ALA A 498 -26.94 4.61 -25.25
CA ALA A 498 -27.48 3.32 -25.65
C ALA A 498 -26.43 2.30 -26.18
N GLY A 499 -26.12 1.30 -25.34
CA GLY A 499 -25.38 0.09 -25.70
C GLY A 499 -25.82 -1.07 -24.79
N ARG A 500 -25.88 -2.29 -25.33
CA ARG A 500 -26.36 -3.48 -24.60
C ARG A 500 -25.25 -4.07 -23.72
N HIS A 501 -24.79 -3.30 -22.75
CA HIS A 501 -23.79 -3.69 -21.77
C HIS A 501 -24.45 -4.18 -20.49
N VAL A 502 -23.88 -5.21 -19.86
CA VAL A 502 -24.28 -5.61 -18.52
C VAL A 502 -23.63 -4.65 -17.54
N THR A 503 -24.42 -3.71 -17.03
CA THR A 503 -23.98 -2.67 -16.12
C THR A 503 -23.90 -3.20 -14.69
N ILE A 504 -22.82 -2.86 -14.00
CA ILE A 504 -22.65 -3.17 -12.58
C ILE A 504 -23.54 -2.21 -11.78
N GLU A 505 -24.55 -2.74 -11.09
CA GLU A 505 -25.49 -1.93 -10.32
C GLU A 505 -24.84 -1.19 -9.14
N ALA A 506 -25.40 -0.02 -8.81
CA ALA A 506 -25.03 0.73 -7.63
C ALA A 506 -25.31 -0.07 -6.33
N PRO A 507 -24.46 0.04 -5.29
CA PRO A 507 -24.79 -0.46 -3.96
C PRO A 507 -26.02 0.23 -3.38
N ASP A 508 -26.76 -0.53 -2.57
CA ASP A 508 -27.87 -0.03 -1.76
C ASP A 508 -27.46 1.13 -0.83
N ALA A 509 -28.34 2.13 -0.71
CA ALA A 509 -28.11 3.33 0.08
C ALA A 509 -28.19 3.06 1.59
N ALA A 510 -29.07 2.15 2.04
CA ALA A 510 -29.16 1.79 3.45
C ALA A 510 -27.86 1.10 3.94
N ALA A 511 -27.24 0.27 3.10
CA ALA A 511 -25.91 -0.30 3.37
C ALA A 511 -24.80 0.77 3.48
N LEU A 512 -24.86 1.84 2.67
CA LEU A 512 -23.93 2.99 2.76
C LEU A 512 -24.12 3.77 4.07
N GLU A 513 -25.37 4.09 4.45
CA GLU A 513 -25.64 4.79 5.70
C GLU A 513 -25.26 3.95 6.92
N GLN A 514 -25.61 2.66 6.95
CA GLN A 514 -25.24 1.76 8.04
C GLN A 514 -23.71 1.68 8.23
N ALA A 515 -22.95 1.62 7.13
CA ALA A 515 -21.50 1.64 7.17
C ALA A 515 -20.94 2.98 7.67
N ALA A 516 -21.48 4.12 7.21
CA ALA A 516 -21.06 5.44 7.68
C ALA A 516 -21.36 5.66 9.18
N LEU A 517 -22.52 5.20 9.67
CA LEU A 517 -22.87 5.24 11.09
C LEU A 517 -21.95 4.36 11.94
N ALA A 518 -21.64 3.14 11.48
CA ALA A 518 -20.69 2.25 12.14
C ALA A 518 -19.28 2.88 12.20
N LEU A 519 -18.81 3.46 11.09
CA LEU A 519 -17.53 4.16 11.00
C LEU A 519 -17.46 5.34 11.98
N ARG A 520 -18.50 6.17 12.04
CA ARG A 520 -18.60 7.28 13.00
C ARG A 520 -18.56 6.80 14.45
N ALA A 521 -19.23 5.69 14.77
CA ALA A 521 -19.19 5.10 16.12
C ALA A 521 -17.78 4.60 16.50
N MET A 522 -17.01 4.03 15.55
CA MET A 522 -15.61 3.66 15.78
C MET A 522 -14.74 4.89 16.05
N LEU A 523 -14.91 5.96 15.27
CA LEU A 523 -14.12 7.19 15.41
C LEU A 523 -14.36 7.90 16.75
N HIS A 524 -15.61 7.96 17.22
CA HIS A 524 -15.91 8.51 18.55
C HIS A 524 -15.27 7.71 19.69
N GLN A 525 -15.16 6.38 19.57
CA GLN A 525 -14.44 5.56 20.55
C GLN A 525 -12.94 5.82 20.51
N ILE A 526 -12.34 5.89 19.32
CA ILE A 526 -10.93 6.24 19.14
C ILE A 526 -10.63 7.61 19.76
N ALA A 527 -11.43 8.64 19.44
CA ALA A 527 -11.31 9.98 20.01
C ALA A 527 -11.32 10.00 21.56
N ALA A 528 -12.09 9.09 22.18
CA ALA A 528 -12.15 8.90 23.63
C ALA A 528 -11.01 8.04 24.22
N GLY A 529 -10.02 7.60 23.40
CA GLY A 529 -8.94 6.70 23.80
C GLY A 529 -9.36 5.23 23.94
N ILE A 530 -10.56 4.88 23.49
CA ILE A 530 -11.14 3.53 23.61
C ILE A 530 -10.79 2.73 22.34
N ALA A 531 -10.49 1.44 22.51
CA ALA A 531 -10.22 0.53 21.40
C ALA A 531 -11.44 0.46 20.45
N PRO A 532 -11.25 0.56 19.11
CA PRO A 532 -12.36 0.53 18.18
C PRO A 532 -13.07 -0.84 18.19
N PRO A 533 -14.41 -0.86 18.11
CA PRO A 533 -15.19 -2.09 18.09
C PRO A 533 -15.04 -2.81 16.73
N GLN A 534 -15.32 -4.10 16.70
CA GLN A 534 -15.23 -4.89 15.46
C GLN A 534 -16.30 -4.47 14.45
N SER A 535 -15.88 -4.04 13.25
CA SER A 535 -16.77 -3.61 12.15
C SER A 535 -17.44 -4.75 11.38
N GLY A 536 -17.38 -5.99 11.89
CA GLY A 536 -17.62 -7.23 11.12
C GLY A 536 -18.99 -7.32 10.44
N SER A 537 -20.07 -6.95 11.13
CA SER A 537 -21.44 -7.03 10.57
C SER A 537 -21.71 -5.98 9.50
N ALA A 538 -21.33 -4.73 9.74
CA ALA A 538 -21.44 -3.63 8.76
C ALA A 538 -20.59 -3.92 7.52
N LEU A 539 -19.34 -4.36 7.70
CA LEU A 539 -18.44 -4.73 6.61
C LEU A 539 -18.96 -5.92 5.80
N ALA A 540 -19.56 -6.94 6.44
CA ALA A 540 -20.13 -8.10 5.74
C ALA A 540 -21.40 -7.74 4.94
N THR A 541 -22.23 -6.82 5.44
CA THR A 541 -23.39 -6.31 4.69
C THR A 541 -22.94 -5.45 3.51
N LEU A 542 -22.02 -4.51 3.73
CA LEU A 542 -21.47 -3.66 2.68
C LEU A 542 -20.72 -4.48 1.60
N THR A 543 -19.91 -5.47 1.99
CA THR A 543 -19.24 -6.39 1.06
C THR A 543 -20.24 -7.11 0.15
N ARG A 544 -21.38 -7.60 0.70
CA ARG A 544 -22.41 -8.24 -0.12
C ARG A 544 -23.04 -7.26 -1.13
N ALA A 545 -23.33 -6.02 -0.73
CA ALA A 545 -23.82 -4.99 -1.66
C ALA A 545 -22.78 -4.59 -2.73
N ILE A 546 -21.48 -4.63 -2.40
CA ILE A 546 -20.39 -4.40 -3.36
C ILE A 546 -20.25 -5.56 -4.37
N GLU A 547 -20.42 -6.80 -3.93
CA GLU A 547 -20.19 -7.98 -4.76
C GLU A 547 -21.40 -8.38 -5.60
N LEU A 548 -22.62 -8.11 -5.12
CA LEU A 548 -23.88 -8.49 -5.79
C LEU A 548 -24.58 -7.32 -6.51
N GLY A 549 -24.35 -6.07 -6.09
CA GLY A 549 -25.18 -4.93 -6.54
C GLY A 549 -26.46 -4.77 -5.71
N GLY A 550 -27.42 -4.01 -6.26
CA GLY A 550 -28.71 -3.71 -5.58
C GLY A 550 -29.73 -4.85 -5.65
N ALA A 551 -29.53 -5.82 -6.54
CA ALA A 551 -30.41 -6.97 -6.80
C ALA A 551 -30.54 -8.02 -5.65
N ALA A 552 -30.52 -7.61 -4.38
CA ALA A 552 -30.57 -8.48 -3.22
C ALA A 552 -31.56 -8.00 -2.12
N VAL A 553 -32.76 -7.57 -2.53
CA VAL A 553 -33.97 -7.45 -1.68
C VAL A 553 -35.18 -7.99 -2.45
#